data_AF-A0A5C7EQN3-F1
#
_entry.id   AF-A0A5C7EQN3-F1
#
_cell.length_a   1.000
_cell.length_b   1.000
_cell.length_c   1.000
_cell.angle_alpha   90.00
_cell.angle_beta   90.00
_cell.angle_gamma   90.00
#
_symmetry.space_group_name_H-M   'P 1'
#
loop_
_entity.id
_entity.type
_entity.pdbx_description
1 polymer ?
#
loop_
_entity_poly.entity_id
_entity_poly.type
_entity_poly.pdbx_seq_one_letter_code
_entity_poly.pdbx_strand_id
1 'polypeptide(L)'
;MEENNPIEACIDWLAARGFNREEAANLCCAVRAEIPERLWQDVAAWLAWCVEIRLKHDIVVLAANGVVCVEIGPGGIEDLRIMLKDGVRPATPEEIQAAGGTPSDP
;
A
#
# COMPACT_ATOMS: atom_id res chain seq x y z
N MET A 1 -23.01 -21.84 2.21
CA MET A 1 -22.29 -20.66 2.71
C MET A 1 -21.41 -20.22 1.57
N GLU A 2 -21.67 -19.05 0.99
CA GLU A 2 -20.68 -18.45 0.10
C GLU A 2 -19.44 -18.23 0.96
N GLU A 3 -18.35 -18.90 0.61
CA GLU A 3 -17.05 -18.62 1.20
C GLU A 3 -16.71 -17.18 0.81
N ASN A 4 -16.88 -16.25 1.75
CA ASN A 4 -16.45 -14.88 1.55
C ASN A 4 -14.97 -14.91 1.17
N ASN A 5 -14.67 -14.43 -0.03
CA ASN A 5 -13.31 -14.24 -0.51
C ASN A 5 -12.52 -13.52 0.60
N PRO A 6 -11.39 -14.08 1.08
CA PRO A 6 -10.63 -13.49 2.19
C PRO A 6 -10.20 -12.04 1.90
N ILE A 7 -10.02 -11.68 0.63
CA ILE A 7 -9.74 -10.30 0.22
C ILE A 7 -10.96 -9.39 0.44
N GLU A 8 -12.16 -9.84 0.07
CA GLU A 8 -13.40 -9.07 0.31
C GLU A 8 -13.66 -8.88 1.80
N ALA A 9 -13.39 -9.91 2.62
CA ALA A 9 -13.48 -9.79 4.07
C ALA A 9 -12.48 -8.75 4.64
N CYS A 10 -11.27 -8.67 4.09
CA CYS A 10 -10.30 -7.63 4.46
C CYS A 10 -10.75 -6.24 4.01
N ILE A 11 -11.31 -6.12 2.80
CA ILE A 11 -11.84 -4.85 2.28
C ILE A 11 -12.98 -4.34 3.17
N ASP A 12 -13.93 -5.21 3.53
CA ASP A 12 -15.05 -4.86 4.43
C ASP A 12 -14.54 -4.46 5.82
N TRP A 13 -13.52 -5.15 6.34
CA TRP A 13 -12.91 -4.85 7.62
C TRP A 13 -12.21 -3.48 7.64
N LEU A 14 -11.54 -3.09 6.55
CA LEU A 14 -10.94 -1.77 6.36
C LEU A 14 -12.00 -0.69 6.15
N ALA A 15 -13.05 -0.99 5.38
CA ALA A 15 -14.15 -0.06 5.13
C ALA A 15 -14.87 0.32 6.43
N ALA A 16 -15.11 -0.66 7.31
CA ALA A 16 -15.65 -0.43 8.65
C ALA A 16 -14.76 0.47 9.54
N ARG A 17 -13.51 0.71 9.15
CA ARG A 17 -12.53 1.55 9.87
C ARG A 17 -12.28 2.91 9.21
N GLY A 18 -13.04 3.22 8.16
CA GLY A 18 -13.07 4.55 7.55
C GLY A 18 -12.26 4.70 6.28
N PHE A 19 -11.70 3.61 5.73
CA PHE A 19 -11.19 3.61 4.36
C PHE A 19 -12.36 3.49 3.39
N ASN A 20 -12.28 4.15 2.24
CA ASN A 20 -13.21 3.83 1.16
C ASN A 20 -12.85 2.46 0.53
N ARG A 21 -13.74 1.90 -0.29
CA ARG A 21 -13.51 0.54 -0.85
C ARG A 21 -12.30 0.48 -1.78
N GLU A 22 -12.02 1.54 -2.53
CA GLU A 22 -10.88 1.61 -3.44
C GLU A 22 -9.56 1.66 -2.66
N GLU A 23 -9.49 2.52 -1.63
CA GLU A 23 -8.37 2.58 -0.70
C GLU A 23 -8.14 1.23 -0.03
N ALA A 24 -9.20 0.60 0.47
CA ALA A 24 -9.14 -0.70 1.11
C ALA A 24 -8.63 -1.80 0.16
N ALA A 25 -9.12 -1.82 -1.08
CA ALA A 25 -8.65 -2.76 -2.10
C ALA A 25 -7.18 -2.52 -2.44
N ASN A 26 -6.78 -1.27 -2.60
CA ASN A 26 -5.38 -0.91 -2.88
C ASN A 26 -4.46 -1.33 -1.73
N LEU A 27 -4.85 -1.12 -0.47
CA LEU A 27 -4.09 -1.56 0.70
C LEU A 27 -3.95 -3.09 0.77
N CYS A 28 -5.01 -3.84 0.46
CA CYS A 28 -4.95 -5.31 0.39
C CYS A 28 -3.98 -5.79 -0.71
N CYS A 29 -3.96 -5.09 -1.85
CA CYS A 29 -3.13 -5.44 -3.01
C CYS A 29 -1.70 -4.86 -2.96
N ALA A 30 -1.38 -4.03 -1.95
CA ALA A 30 -0.08 -3.38 -1.85
C ALA A 30 1.02 -4.36 -1.42
N VAL A 31 0.68 -5.40 -0.65
CA VAL A 31 1.67 -6.32 -0.07
C VAL A 31 2.17 -7.31 -1.12
N ARG A 32 3.50 -7.41 -1.20
CA ARG A 32 4.24 -8.46 -1.92
C ARG A 32 5.01 -9.27 -0.88
N ALA A 33 5.20 -10.56 -1.16
CA ALA A 33 6.05 -11.43 -0.37
C ALA A 33 6.99 -12.20 -1.30
N GLU A 34 8.26 -12.27 -0.93
CA GLU A 34 9.27 -13.08 -1.65
C GLU A 34 8.93 -14.58 -1.56
N ILE A 35 8.32 -14.99 -0.44
CA ILE A 35 7.90 -16.36 -0.16
C ILE A 35 6.37 -16.37 -0.03
N PRO A 36 5.62 -17.07 -0.91
CA PRO A 36 4.15 -17.07 -0.92
C PRO A 36 3.51 -17.44 0.42
N GLU A 37 4.13 -18.33 1.18
CA GLU A 37 3.66 -18.81 2.49
C GLU A 37 3.61 -17.69 3.54
N ARG A 38 4.44 -16.65 3.39
CA ARG A 38 4.47 -15.49 4.30
C ARG A 38 3.45 -14.42 3.93
N LEU A 39 2.95 -14.43 2.70
CA LEU A 39 2.06 -13.38 2.18
C LEU A 39 0.86 -13.12 3.11
N TRP A 40 0.24 -14.17 3.64
CA TRP A 40 -0.91 -14.01 4.54
C TRP A 40 -0.55 -13.37 5.88
N GLN A 41 0.62 -13.70 6.43
CA GLN A 41 1.10 -13.12 7.68
C GLN A 41 1.47 -11.65 7.47
N ASP A 42 2.15 -11.37 6.37
CA ASP A 42 2.60 -10.03 5.98
C ASP A 42 1.39 -9.13 5.67
N VAL A 43 0.37 -9.62 4.95
CA VAL A 43 -0.90 -8.92 4.72
C VAL A 43 -1.59 -8.57 6.04
N ALA A 44 -1.70 -9.52 6.97
CA ALA A 44 -2.35 -9.25 8.25
C ALA A 44 -1.59 -8.18 9.07
N ALA A 45 -0.27 -8.27 9.14
CA ALA A 45 0.57 -7.30 9.85
C ALA A 45 0.48 -5.90 9.21
N TRP A 46 0.53 -5.83 7.88
CA TRP A 46 0.39 -4.60 7.11
C TRP A 46 -0.96 -3.92 7.37
N LEU A 47 -2.07 -4.66 7.22
CA LEU A 47 -3.41 -4.11 7.37
C LEU A 47 -3.69 -3.64 8.81
N ALA A 48 -3.21 -4.39 9.80
CA ALA A 48 -3.29 -3.99 11.21
C ALA A 48 -2.55 -2.67 11.44
N TRP A 49 -1.33 -2.55 10.92
CA TRP A 49 -0.53 -1.33 11.03
C TRP A 49 -1.18 -0.15 10.31
N CYS A 50 -1.67 -0.32 9.08
CA CYS A 50 -2.38 0.72 8.34
C CYS A 50 -3.58 1.27 9.11
N VAL A 51 -4.30 0.44 9.87
CA VAL A 51 -5.40 0.90 10.71
C VAL A 51 -4.92 1.68 11.93
N GLU A 52 -3.84 1.24 12.56
CA GLU A 52 -3.26 1.88 13.74
C GLU A 52 -2.77 3.30 13.42
N ILE A 53 -1.95 3.42 12.38
CA ILE A 53 -1.36 4.71 12.00
C ILE A 53 -2.28 5.52 11.07
N ARG A 54 -3.25 4.88 10.40
CA ARG A 54 -4.13 5.48 9.38
C ARG A 54 -3.36 6.19 8.27
N LEU A 55 -4.03 7.10 7.57
CA LEU A 55 -3.47 8.04 6.60
C LEU A 55 -2.53 9.10 7.22
N LYS A 56 -2.02 8.90 8.44
CA LYS A 56 -1.07 9.83 9.07
C LYS A 56 0.36 9.62 8.61
N HIS A 57 0.65 8.49 7.97
CA HIS A 57 1.95 8.21 7.40
C HIS A 57 1.84 8.19 5.87
N ASP A 58 2.76 8.89 5.22
CA ASP A 58 2.77 9.06 3.76
C ASP A 58 2.71 7.73 3.02
N ILE A 59 3.32 6.67 3.55
CA ILE A 59 3.32 5.35 2.92
C ILE A 59 1.92 4.74 2.83
N VAL A 60 1.07 4.92 3.85
CA VAL A 60 -0.31 4.40 3.83
C VAL A 60 -1.14 5.20 2.83
N VAL A 61 -0.92 6.52 2.75
CA VAL A 61 -1.58 7.37 1.75
C VAL A 61 -1.18 6.91 0.34
N LEU A 62 0.11 6.74 0.08
CA LEU A 62 0.62 6.29 -1.22
C LEU A 62 0.08 4.89 -1.58
N ALA A 63 0.05 3.97 -0.63
CA ALA A 63 -0.47 2.62 -0.86
C ALA A 63 -1.98 2.62 -1.09
N ALA A 64 -2.75 3.38 -0.30
CA ALA A 64 -4.20 3.54 -0.47
C ALA A 64 -4.57 4.19 -1.82
N ASN A 65 -3.71 5.06 -2.35
CA ASN A 65 -3.84 5.62 -3.70
C ASN A 65 -3.28 4.72 -4.81
N GLY A 66 -2.82 3.50 -4.47
CA GLY A 66 -2.34 2.52 -5.44
C GLY A 66 -1.00 2.89 -6.09
N VAL A 67 -0.20 3.77 -5.49
CA VAL A 67 1.06 4.28 -6.04
C VAL A 67 2.22 3.33 -5.78
N VAL A 68 2.19 2.63 -4.65
CA VAL A 68 3.29 1.81 -4.16
C VAL A 68 2.85 0.39 -3.83
N CYS A 69 3.82 -0.51 -3.86
CA CYS A 69 3.76 -1.82 -3.23
C CYS A 69 4.74 -1.85 -2.05
N VAL A 70 4.48 -2.74 -1.09
CA VAL A 70 5.29 -2.94 0.10
C VAL A 70 5.69 -4.39 0.24
N GLU A 71 6.87 -4.63 0.77
CA GLU A 71 7.34 -5.95 1.16
C GLU A 71 7.79 -5.90 2.63
N ILE A 72 7.43 -6.91 3.41
CA ILE A 72 7.77 -6.99 4.82
C ILE A 72 8.98 -7.91 4.98
N GLY A 73 10.10 -7.34 5.40
CA GLY A 73 11.33 -8.07 5.62
C GLY A 73 11.30 -8.95 6.88
N PRO A 74 12.41 -9.64 7.20
CA PRO A 74 12.52 -10.48 8.39
C PRO A 74 12.32 -9.71 9.71
N GLY A 75 12.52 -8.40 9.72
CA GLY A 75 12.26 -7.53 10.88
C GLY A 75 10.78 -7.17 11.12
N GLY A 76 9.85 -7.67 10.29
CA GLY A 76 8.44 -7.31 10.38
C GLY A 76 8.17 -5.90 9.86
N ILE A 77 7.14 -5.22 10.39
CA ILE A 77 6.73 -3.88 9.94
C ILE A 77 7.84 -2.82 10.07
N GLU A 78 8.80 -3.03 10.97
CA GLU A 78 9.97 -2.14 11.10
C GLU A 78 10.96 -2.28 9.93
N ASP A 79 10.90 -3.39 9.19
CA ASP A 79 11.71 -3.68 7.99
C ASP A 79 10.82 -3.65 6.74
N LEU A 80 10.11 -2.53 6.55
CA LEU A 80 9.23 -2.30 5.42
C LEU A 80 10.03 -1.79 4.22
N ARG A 81 9.96 -2.51 3.10
CA ARG A 81 10.54 -2.09 1.81
C ARG A 81 9.45 -1.54 0.92
N ILE A 82 9.71 -0.39 0.31
CA ILE A 82 8.74 0.36 -0.48
C ILE A 82 9.19 0.38 -1.94
N MET A 83 8.26 0.07 -2.84
CA MET A 83 8.51 0.05 -4.28
C MET A 83 7.39 0.80 -5.00
N LEU A 84 7.70 1.44 -6.12
CA LEU A 84 6.66 1.94 -7.01
C LEU A 84 5.89 0.75 -7.60
N LYS A 85 4.56 0.90 -7.70
CA LYS A 85 3.73 -0.07 -8.39
C LYS A 85 4.05 -0.04 -9.88
N ASP A 86 3.95 -1.20 -10.53
CA ASP A 86 4.20 -1.32 -11.96
C ASP A 86 3.38 -0.29 -12.76
N GLY A 87 4.04 0.42 -13.68
CA GLY A 87 3.44 1.52 -14.45
C GLY A 87 3.53 2.89 -13.79
N VAL A 88 3.89 2.97 -12.50
CA VAL A 88 4.26 4.22 -11.84
C VAL A 88 5.76 4.45 -12.00
N ARG A 89 6.13 5.65 -12.44
CA ARG A 89 7.53 6.07 -12.56
C ARG A 89 7.75 7.44 -11.94
N PRO A 90 9.00 7.78 -11.57
CA PRO A 90 9.34 9.16 -11.28
C PRO A 90 8.96 10.06 -12.46
N ALA A 91 8.39 11.22 -12.14
CA ALA A 91 8.14 12.25 -13.13
C ALA A 91 9.48 12.78 -13.67
N THR A 92 9.54 13.10 -14.98
CA THR A 92 10.73 13.74 -15.53
C THR A 92 10.77 15.22 -15.11
N PRO A 93 11.95 15.88 -15.13
CA PRO A 93 12.04 17.31 -14.86
C PRO A 93 11.09 18.16 -15.72
N GLU A 94 10.91 17.79 -17.01
CA GLU A 94 10.01 18.49 -17.93
C GLU A 94 8.54 18.37 -17.49
N GLU A 95 8.12 17.19 -17.04
CA GLU A 95 6.76 16.96 -16.53
C GLU A 95 6.51 17.71 -15.22
N ILE A 96 7.50 17.75 -14.33
CA ILE A 96 7.44 18.53 -13.08
C ILE A 96 7.28 20.02 -13.42
N GLN A 97 8.07 20.52 -14.37
CA GLN A 97 8.02 21.91 -14.78
C GLN A 97 6.70 22.26 -15.49
N ALA A 98 6.16 21.37 -16.32
CA ALA A 98 4.86 21.53 -16.96
C ALA A 98 3.69 21.57 -15.94
N ALA A 99 3.82 20.85 -14.83
CA ALA A 99 2.86 20.87 -13.72
C ALA A 99 3.01 22.09 -12.78
N GLY A 100 3.94 23.01 -13.06
CA GLY A 100 4.21 24.18 -12.22
C GLY A 100 5.07 23.87 -10.99
N GLY A 101 5.68 22.68 -10.92
CA GLY A 101 6.64 22.31 -9.90
C GLY A 101 8.05 22.81 -10.22
N THR A 102 8.89 22.91 -9.18
CA THR A 102 10.34 23.12 -9.35
C THR A 102 11.01 21.75 -9.39
N PRO A 103 11.74 21.40 -10.46
CA PRO A 103 12.56 20.19 -10.47
C PRO A 103 13.52 20.23 -9.27
N SER A 104 13.59 19.14 -8.51
CA SER A 104 14.63 18.98 -7.49
C SER A 104 15.86 18.40 -8.18
N ASP A 105 17.04 18.97 -7.91
CA ASP A 105 18.31 18.40 -8.39
C ASP A 105 18.53 17.00 -7.77
N PRO A 106 19.10 16.05 -8.53
CA PRO A 106 19.28 14.66 -8.11
C PRO A 106 20.26 14.46 -6.96
#